data_AF-A0A222XCZ6-F1
#
_entry.id   AF-A0A222XCZ6-F1
#
_cell.length_a   1.000
_cell.length_b   1.000
_cell.length_c   1.000
_cell.angle_alpha   90.00
_cell.angle_beta   90.00
_cell.angle_gamma   90.00
#
_symmetry.space_group_name_H-M   'P 1'
#
loop_
_entity.id
_entity.type
_entity.pdbx_description
1 polymer ?
#
loop_
_entity_poly.entity_id
_entity_poly.type
_entity_poly.pdbx_seq_one_letter_code
_entity_poly.pdbx_strand_id
1 'polypeptide(L)'
;MMWVLLLISVLLPAVLFGTMMSLFPGEDEPPRWRTALARVFERWARALRRPEPLEPPADPFDALWVQDRLTKVADHVRRLELDTRGYARAERIIASQLAYDQLLAKACTLAGVQVEESPLGDPAERFREEVELTSRGWSW
;
A
#
# COMPACT_ATOMS: atom_id res chain seq x y z
N MET A 1 44.52 6.87 26.42
CA MET A 1 43.49 7.92 26.27
C MET A 1 43.56 8.63 24.91
N MET A 2 44.74 9.07 24.44
CA MET A 2 44.90 9.74 23.13
C MET A 2 44.44 8.89 21.92
N TRP A 3 44.72 7.59 21.92
CA TRP A 3 44.30 6.66 20.87
C TRP A 3 42.78 6.48 20.75
N VAL A 4 42.06 6.58 21.88
CA VAL A 4 40.60 6.47 21.91
C VAL A 4 39.97 7.74 21.32
N LEU A 5 40.53 8.91 21.62
CA LEU A 5 40.08 10.18 21.06
C LEU A 5 40.31 10.28 19.55
N LEU A 6 41.43 9.75 19.05
CA LEU A 6 41.71 9.65 17.60
C LEU A 6 40.78 8.67 16.89
N LEU A 7 40.48 7.52 17.51
CA LEU A 7 39.50 6.57 16.96
C LEU A 7 38.11 7.18 16.87
N ILE A 8 37.67 7.88 17.92
CA ILE A 8 36.37 8.56 17.94
C ILE A 8 36.33 9.68 16.90
N SER A 9 37.39 10.49 16.76
CA SER A 9 37.39 11.61 15.80
C SER A 9 37.32 11.17 14.34
N VAL A 10 37.77 9.95 14.03
CA VAL A 10 37.70 9.36 12.67
C VAL A 10 36.39 8.59 12.47
N LEU A 11 35.97 7.80 13.46
CA LEU A 11 34.76 6.98 13.35
C LEU A 11 33.48 7.80 13.44
N LEU A 12 33.44 8.84 14.28
CA LEU A 12 32.25 9.66 14.47
C LEU A 12 31.78 10.35 13.17
N PRO A 13 32.63 11.05 12.39
CA PRO A 13 32.20 11.65 11.14
C PRO A 13 31.89 10.60 10.07
N ALA A 14 32.57 9.45 10.04
CA ALA A 14 32.27 8.37 9.09
C ALA A 14 30.89 7.74 9.36
N VAL A 15 30.56 7.50 10.63
CA VAL A 15 29.24 7.01 11.05
C VAL A 15 28.17 8.07 10.80
N LEU A 16 28.42 9.32 11.18
CA LEU A 16 27.49 10.44 10.93
C LEU A 16 27.23 10.61 9.43
N PHE A 17 28.27 10.55 8.61
CA PHE A 17 28.16 10.65 7.16
C PHE A 17 27.43 9.45 6.56
N GLY A 18 27.70 8.23 7.03
CA GLY A 18 26.94 7.04 6.63
C GLY A 18 25.46 7.12 7.01
N THR A 19 25.15 7.59 8.22
CA THR A 19 23.77 7.83 8.65
C THR A 19 23.11 8.96 7.86
N MET A 20 23.85 10.03 7.54
CA MET A 20 23.35 11.15 6.75
C MET A 20 23.10 10.74 5.30
N MET A 21 23.97 9.92 4.72
CA MET A 21 23.77 9.34 3.39
C MET A 21 22.61 8.34 3.37
N SER A 22 22.30 7.66 4.49
CA SER A 22 21.08 6.83 4.59
C SER A 22 19.76 7.64 4.60
N LEU A 23 19.84 8.96 4.76
CA LEU A 23 18.70 9.88 4.62
C LEU A 23 18.51 10.36 3.18
N PHE A 24 19.54 10.27 2.33
CA PHE A 24 19.47 10.64 0.92
C PHE A 24 19.14 9.41 0.04
N PRO A 25 18.03 9.45 -0.72
CA PRO A 25 17.57 8.31 -1.52
C PRO A 25 18.50 8.03 -2.72
N GLY A 26 18.80 6.75 -2.94
CA GLY A 26 19.23 6.24 -4.25
C GLY A 26 18.00 5.93 -5.11
N GLU A 27 18.17 5.94 -6.44
CA GLU A 27 17.06 5.91 -7.43
C GLU A 27 16.07 4.75 -7.29
N ASP A 28 16.43 3.61 -6.65
CA ASP A 28 15.61 2.39 -6.69
C ASP A 28 15.27 1.73 -5.34
N GLU A 29 15.71 2.23 -4.17
CA GLU A 29 15.40 1.59 -2.88
C GLU A 29 14.89 2.55 -1.79
N PRO A 30 13.71 2.28 -1.18
CA PRO A 30 13.22 3.09 -0.06
C PRO A 30 14.08 2.85 1.20
N PRO A 31 14.45 3.92 1.92
CA PRO A 31 15.34 3.79 3.08
C PRO A 31 14.67 2.99 4.22
N ARG A 32 15.45 2.15 4.91
CA ARG A 32 14.96 1.16 5.89
C ARG A 32 14.19 1.75 7.08
N TRP A 33 14.47 3.01 7.45
CA TRP A 33 13.71 3.71 8.50
C TRP A 33 12.28 4.02 8.07
N ARG A 34 12.04 4.23 6.78
CA ARG A 34 10.74 4.56 6.21
C ARG A 34 9.81 3.34 6.22
N THR A 35 10.34 2.14 5.94
CA THR A 35 9.58 0.88 6.08
C THR A 35 9.33 0.50 7.54
N ALA A 36 10.24 0.85 8.46
CA ALA A 36 10.01 0.70 9.89
C ALA A 36 8.92 1.67 10.39
N LEU A 37 8.92 2.93 9.95
CA LEU A 37 7.86 3.90 10.25
C LEU A 37 6.51 3.47 9.67
N ALA A 38 6.47 2.99 8.43
CA ALA A 38 5.24 2.49 7.81
C ALA A 38 4.58 1.40 8.68
N ARG A 39 5.37 0.43 9.17
CA ARG A 39 4.89 -0.61 10.09
C ARG A 39 4.37 -0.06 11.41
N VAL A 40 4.94 1.02 11.94
CA VAL A 40 4.42 1.66 13.16
C VAL A 40 3.09 2.35 12.85
N PHE A 41 3.02 3.14 11.77
CA PHE A 41 1.79 3.81 11.36
C PHE A 41 0.65 2.83 11.09
N GLU A 42 0.92 1.66 10.50
CA GLU A 42 -0.09 0.61 10.30
C GLU A 42 -0.68 0.07 11.60
N ARG A 43 0.13 -0.08 12.66
CA ARG A 43 -0.38 -0.50 13.98
C ARG A 43 -1.30 0.55 14.58
N TRP A 44 -0.92 1.82 14.45
CA TRP A 44 -1.75 2.94 14.91
C TRP A 44 -3.04 3.06 14.09
N ALA A 45 -2.96 2.88 12.78
CA ALA A 45 -4.13 2.88 11.90
C ALA A 45 -5.11 1.77 12.27
N ARG A 46 -4.63 0.55 12.57
CA ARG A 46 -5.47 -0.54 13.09
C ARG A 46 -6.17 -0.18 14.40
N ALA A 47 -5.47 0.47 15.32
CA ALA A 47 -6.07 0.92 16.57
C ALA A 47 -7.13 2.03 16.37
N LEU A 48 -7.02 2.82 15.30
CA LEU A 48 -7.95 3.89 14.97
C LEU A 48 -9.11 3.45 14.06
N ARG A 49 -9.00 2.30 13.38
CA ARG A 49 -10.11 1.74 12.58
C ARG A 49 -11.26 1.43 13.53
N ARG A 50 -12.36 2.14 13.37
CA ARG A 50 -13.62 1.76 14.02
C ARG A 50 -14.11 0.46 13.37
N PRO A 51 -14.63 -0.50 14.14
CA PRO A 51 -15.31 -1.65 13.57
C PRO A 51 -16.42 -1.15 12.66
N GLU A 52 -16.46 -1.68 11.43
CA GLU A 52 -17.47 -1.34 10.45
C GLU A 52 -18.85 -1.69 11.05
N PRO A 53 -19.82 -0.76 11.04
CA PRO A 53 -21.17 -1.06 11.53
C PRO A 53 -21.74 -2.26 10.76
N LEU A 54 -22.39 -3.17 11.47
CA LEU A 54 -23.07 -4.33 10.88
C LEU A 54 -24.04 -3.83 9.78
N GLU A 55 -23.74 -4.12 8.52
CA GLU A 55 -24.50 -3.58 7.39
C GLU A 55 -25.96 -4.08 7.37
N PRO A 56 -26.92 -3.23 6.95
CA PRO A 56 -28.28 -3.68 6.62
C PRO A 56 -28.26 -4.73 5.50
N PRO A 57 -29.35 -5.49 5.29
CA PRO A 57 -29.38 -6.55 4.28
C PRO A 57 -28.93 -6.03 2.91
N ALA A 58 -27.94 -6.70 2.32
CA ALA A 58 -27.26 -6.29 1.09
C ALA A 58 -28.24 -6.03 -0.05
N ASP A 59 -28.12 -4.87 -0.71
CA ASP A 59 -28.87 -4.59 -1.92
C ASP A 59 -28.30 -5.48 -3.05
N PRO A 60 -29.13 -6.26 -3.77
CA PRO A 60 -28.66 -7.05 -4.90
C PRO A 60 -27.90 -6.26 -5.97
N PHE A 61 -28.09 -4.93 -6.05
CA PHE A 61 -27.35 -4.07 -6.98
C PHE A 61 -25.97 -3.62 -6.48
N ASP A 62 -25.63 -3.85 -5.21
CA ASP A 62 -24.33 -3.46 -4.65
C ASP A 62 -23.18 -4.16 -5.37
N ALA A 63 -23.34 -5.44 -5.70
CA ALA A 63 -22.34 -6.20 -6.44
C ALA A 63 -22.08 -5.58 -7.83
N LEU A 64 -23.14 -5.19 -8.55
CA LEU A 64 -23.02 -4.56 -9.86
C LEU A 64 -22.35 -3.18 -9.76
N TRP A 65 -22.71 -2.40 -8.75
CA TRP A 65 -22.10 -1.09 -8.50
C TRP A 65 -20.60 -1.21 -8.19
N VAL A 66 -20.23 -2.19 -7.36
CA VAL A 66 -18.82 -2.46 -7.04
C VAL A 66 -18.06 -2.92 -8.28
N GLN A 67 -18.62 -3.79 -9.12
CA GLN A 67 -18.02 -4.22 -10.38
C GLN A 67 -17.77 -3.03 -11.33
N ASP A 68 -18.77 -2.18 -11.58
CA ASP A 68 -18.61 -0.97 -12.42
C ASP A 68 -17.52 -0.02 -11.89
N ARG A 69 -17.43 0.13 -10.56
CA ARG A 69 -16.39 0.95 -9.93
C ARG A 69 -15.01 0.32 -10.04
N LEU A 70 -14.89 -0.99 -9.85
CA LEU A 70 -13.64 -1.72 -10.03
C LEU A 70 -13.14 -1.56 -11.46
N THR A 71 -13.99 -1.72 -12.48
CA THR A 71 -13.62 -1.52 -13.89
C THR A 71 -13.03 -0.14 -14.11
N LYS A 72 -13.72 0.91 -13.65
CA LYS A 72 -13.29 2.30 -13.82
C LYS A 72 -11.94 2.59 -13.16
N VAL A 73 -11.71 2.03 -11.96
CA VAL A 73 -10.45 2.23 -11.22
C VAL A 73 -9.32 1.40 -11.82
N ALA A 74 -9.56 0.14 -12.20
CA ALA A 74 -8.58 -0.71 -12.88
C ALA A 74 -8.11 -0.06 -14.18
N ASP A 75 -9.03 0.42 -15.00
CA ASP A 75 -8.73 1.18 -16.21
C ASP A 75 -7.94 2.46 -15.90
N HIS A 76 -8.26 3.14 -14.78
CA HIS A 76 -7.53 4.34 -14.37
C HIS A 76 -6.08 4.03 -13.99
N VAL A 77 -5.86 2.99 -13.18
CA VAL A 77 -4.52 2.51 -12.79
C VAL A 77 -3.73 2.14 -14.05
N ARG A 78 -4.33 1.36 -14.96
CA ARG A 78 -3.66 0.96 -16.20
C ARG A 78 -3.30 2.15 -17.09
N ARG A 79 -4.16 3.17 -17.19
CA ARG A 79 -3.83 4.42 -17.90
C ARG A 79 -2.66 5.17 -17.25
N LEU A 80 -2.61 5.24 -15.92
CA LEU A 80 -1.52 5.88 -15.17
C LEU A 80 -0.19 5.12 -15.29
N GLU A 81 -0.25 3.79 -15.40
CA GLU A 81 0.92 2.95 -15.64
C GLU A 81 1.49 3.16 -17.04
N LEU A 82 0.62 3.28 -18.05
CA LEU A 82 1.02 3.53 -19.44
C LEU A 82 1.51 4.97 -19.67
N ASP A 83 0.92 5.96 -19.01
CA ASP A 83 1.34 7.35 -19.13
C ASP A 83 2.60 7.63 -18.31
N THR A 84 3.73 7.79 -19.01
CA THR A 84 5.03 8.08 -18.38
C THR A 84 5.25 9.58 -18.17
N ARG A 85 4.42 10.47 -18.74
CA ARG A 85 4.67 11.92 -18.77
C ARG A 85 3.68 12.68 -17.89
N GLY A 86 3.79 12.48 -16.58
CA GLY A 86 2.95 13.15 -15.59
C GLY A 86 3.72 13.60 -14.35
N TYR A 87 3.43 14.81 -13.88
CA TYR A 87 3.86 15.26 -12.56
C TYR A 87 3.17 14.41 -11.47
N ALA A 88 3.88 14.15 -10.36
CA ALA A 88 3.41 13.34 -9.23
C ALA A 88 2.86 11.95 -9.60
N ARG A 89 3.39 11.33 -10.66
CA ARG A 89 2.93 10.01 -11.16
C ARG A 89 2.93 8.94 -10.08
N ALA A 90 4.02 8.84 -9.32
CA ALA A 90 4.16 7.85 -8.26
C ALA A 90 3.03 7.98 -7.21
N GLU A 91 2.76 9.20 -6.74
CA GLU A 91 1.69 9.45 -5.76
C GLU A 91 0.30 9.13 -6.33
N ARG A 92 0.05 9.48 -7.60
CA ARG A 92 -1.21 9.18 -8.28
C ARG A 92 -1.44 7.68 -8.46
N ILE A 93 -0.38 6.94 -8.81
CA ILE A 93 -0.43 5.48 -8.92
C ILE A 93 -0.73 4.88 -7.54
N ILE A 94 0.00 5.30 -6.49
CA ILE A 94 -0.21 4.81 -5.13
C ILE A 94 -1.65 5.09 -4.66
N ALA A 95 -2.14 6.31 -4.81
CA ALA A 95 -3.49 6.67 -4.40
C ALA A 95 -4.57 5.86 -5.15
N SER A 96 -4.37 5.64 -6.45
CA SER A 96 -5.31 4.85 -7.28
C SER A 96 -5.28 3.37 -6.92
N GLN A 97 -4.11 2.82 -6.64
CA GLN A 97 -3.95 1.44 -6.16
C GLN A 97 -4.60 1.24 -4.79
N LEU A 98 -4.46 2.19 -3.86
CA LEU A 98 -5.13 2.11 -2.56
C LEU A 98 -6.66 2.18 -2.67
N ALA A 99 -7.18 2.97 -3.62
CA ALA A 99 -8.62 3.02 -3.91
C ALA A 99 -9.10 1.70 -4.54
N TYR A 100 -8.28 1.09 -5.39
CA TYR A 100 -8.56 -0.22 -5.97
C TYR A 100 -8.63 -1.31 -4.90
N ASP A 101 -7.65 -1.37 -4.00
CA ASP A 101 -7.60 -2.35 -2.90
C ASP A 101 -8.83 -2.27 -1.98
N GLN A 102 -9.34 -1.05 -1.72
CA GLN A 102 -10.56 -0.86 -0.93
C GLN A 102 -11.80 -1.41 -1.64
N LEU A 103 -11.92 -1.21 -2.96
CA LEU A 103 -13.01 -1.76 -3.75
C LEU A 103 -12.91 -3.29 -3.85
N LEU A 104 -11.69 -3.82 -3.94
CA LEU A 104 -11.42 -5.26 -3.96
C LEU A 104 -11.85 -5.92 -2.65
N ALA A 105 -11.49 -5.32 -1.50
CA ALA A 105 -11.95 -5.76 -0.20
C ALA A 105 -13.49 -5.73 -0.08
N LYS A 106 -14.15 -4.68 -0.61
CA LYS A 106 -15.62 -4.61 -0.62
C LYS A 106 -16.24 -5.70 -1.49
N ALA A 107 -15.68 -5.97 -2.67
CA ALA A 107 -16.11 -7.07 -3.53
C ALA A 107 -15.93 -8.43 -2.83
N CYS A 108 -14.81 -8.64 -2.15
CA CYS A 108 -14.56 -9.84 -1.34
C CYS A 108 -15.64 -10.01 -0.25
N THR A 109 -15.97 -8.95 0.48
CA THR A 109 -17.05 -8.97 1.47
C THR A 109 -18.39 -9.35 0.85
N LEU A 110 -18.77 -8.74 -0.29
CA LEU A 110 -20.02 -9.06 -1.00
C LEU A 110 -20.02 -10.49 -1.55
N ALA A 111 -18.86 -11.02 -1.93
CA ALA A 111 -18.69 -12.38 -2.41
C ALA A 111 -18.61 -13.42 -1.28
N GLY A 112 -18.57 -13.01 -0.01
CA GLY A 112 -18.35 -13.90 1.13
C GLY A 112 -16.94 -14.50 1.16
N VAL A 113 -15.94 -13.78 0.67
CA VAL A 113 -14.51 -14.11 0.75
C VAL A 113 -13.95 -13.50 2.02
N GLN A 114 -13.14 -14.26 2.76
CA GLN A 114 -12.42 -13.72 3.91
C GLN A 114 -11.25 -12.85 3.43
N VAL A 115 -11.23 -11.60 3.88
CA VAL A 115 -10.15 -10.64 3.65
C VAL A 115 -9.20 -10.71 4.84
N GLU A 116 -7.94 -11.06 4.59
CA GLU A 116 -6.90 -11.05 5.62
C GLU A 116 -6.40 -9.62 5.86
N GLU A 117 -6.06 -9.30 7.11
CA GLU A 117 -5.45 -8.00 7.42
C GLU A 117 -4.00 -7.95 6.91
N SER A 118 -3.83 -7.39 5.72
CA SER A 118 -2.50 -7.14 5.11
C SER A 118 -2.10 -5.66 5.17
N PRO A 119 -0.79 -5.33 5.14
CA PRO A 119 -0.31 -3.99 4.80
C PRO A 119 -1.04 -3.38 3.60
N LEU A 120 -1.33 -2.08 3.67
CA LEU A 120 -1.99 -1.38 2.58
C LEU A 120 -1.10 -1.38 1.33
N GLY A 121 -1.65 -1.79 0.19
CA GLY A 121 -0.93 -1.83 -1.08
C GLY A 121 -0.04 -3.05 -1.28
N ASP A 122 -0.20 -4.12 -0.49
CA ASP A 122 0.52 -5.39 -0.71
C ASP A 122 0.10 -6.03 -2.05
N PRO A 123 1.01 -6.14 -3.04
CA PRO A 123 0.68 -6.69 -4.35
C PRO A 123 0.31 -8.17 -4.31
N ALA A 124 0.85 -8.94 -3.35
CA ALA A 124 0.59 -10.38 -3.27
C ALA A 124 -0.86 -10.66 -2.82
N GLU A 125 -1.32 -9.94 -1.79
CA GLU A 125 -2.68 -10.05 -1.29
C GLU A 125 -3.71 -9.51 -2.28
N ARG A 126 -3.41 -8.40 -2.96
CA ARG A 126 -4.22 -7.93 -4.08
C ARG A 126 -4.43 -9.04 -5.10
N PHE A 127 -3.35 -9.66 -5.57
CA PHE A 127 -3.44 -10.73 -6.57
C PHE A 127 -4.24 -11.94 -6.07
N ARG A 128 -4.08 -12.33 -4.80
CA ARG A 128 -4.87 -13.41 -4.17
C ARG A 128 -6.37 -13.09 -4.21
N GLU A 129 -6.76 -11.88 -3.82
CA GLU A 129 -8.15 -11.42 -3.85
C GLU A 129 -8.73 -11.39 -5.27
N GLU A 130 -7.96 -10.89 -6.24
CA GLU A 130 -8.39 -10.85 -7.65
C GLU A 130 -8.70 -12.24 -8.20
N VAL A 131 -7.82 -13.21 -7.92
CA VAL A 131 -7.99 -14.61 -8.36
C VAL A 131 -9.20 -15.24 -7.68
N GLU A 132 -9.38 -15.05 -6.38
CA GLU A 132 -10.52 -15.59 -5.64
C GLU A 132 -11.84 -15.03 -6.17
N LEU A 133 -11.92 -13.71 -6.41
CA LEU A 133 -13.10 -13.08 -7.01
C LEU A 133 -13.39 -13.61 -8.42
N THR A 134 -12.36 -13.70 -9.26
CA THR A 134 -12.50 -14.23 -10.63
C THR A 134 -13.01 -15.68 -10.62
N SER A 135 -12.53 -16.50 -9.68
CA SER A 135 -12.99 -17.89 -9.53
C SER A 135 -14.48 -18.01 -9.19
N ARG A 136 -15.04 -16.98 -8.53
CA ARG A 136 -16.46 -16.86 -8.17
C ARG A 136 -17.30 -16.17 -9.26
N GLY A 137 -16.72 -15.93 -10.43
CA GLY A 137 -17.41 -15.34 -11.58
C GLY A 137 -17.52 -13.82 -11.55
N TRP A 138 -16.77 -13.14 -10.67
CA TRP A 138 -16.65 -11.70 -10.74
C TRP A 138 -15.77 -11.30 -11.91
N SER A 139 -16.13 -10.21 -12.57
CA SER A 139 -15.35 -9.62 -13.64
C SER A 139 -15.46 -8.11 -13.57
N TRP A 140 -14.36 -7.42 -13.90
CA TRP A 140 -14.31 -5.98 -14.01
C TRP A 140 -13.23 -5.57 -15.01
#